data_AF-A0A962HV17-F1
#
_entry.id   AF-A0A962HV17-F1
#
_cell.length_a   1.000
_cell.length_b   1.000
_cell.length_c   1.000
_cell.angle_alpha   90.00
_cell.angle_beta   90.00
_cell.angle_gamma   90.00
#
_symmetry.space_group_name_H-M   'P 1'
#
loop_
_entity.id
_entity.type
_entity.pdbx_description
1 polymer ?
#
loop_
_entity_poly.entity_id
_entity_poly.type
_entity_poly.pdbx_seq_one_letter_code
_entity_poly.pdbx_strand_id
1 'polypeptide(L)'
;LVFTQDGRVAKQLIGENSAVEKEYLVRVEGSLSASGLQRLRHGLTLDGVKLRPAQVSWQNTNQLRFVLRQGRKRQIRRMCEMVGLVVTGLKRVRSGNVPLGGLPVGQWRYLGADEDF
;
A
#
# COMPACT_ATOMS: atom_id res chain seq x y z
N LEU A 1 10.47 -2.16 4.81
CA LEU A 1 11.06 -2.41 3.47
C LEU A 1 11.48 -3.87 3.42
N VAL A 2 11.76 -4.43 2.24
CA VAL A 2 12.35 -5.77 2.11
C VAL A 2 13.64 -5.62 1.33
N PHE A 3 14.73 -6.14 1.87
CA PHE A 3 16.03 -6.21 1.21
C PHE A 3 16.33 -7.68 0.94
N THR A 4 16.74 -8.00 -0.28
CA THR A 4 17.04 -9.36 -0.70
C THR A 4 18.09 -9.34 -1.80
N GLN A 5 18.94 -10.37 -1.81
CA GLN A 5 19.83 -10.67 -2.93
C GLN A 5 19.25 -11.80 -3.82
N ASP A 6 18.10 -12.38 -3.45
CA ASP A 6 17.40 -13.37 -4.26
C ASP A 6 16.43 -12.69 -5.22
N GLY A 7 16.77 -12.71 -6.52
CA GLY A 7 15.95 -12.15 -7.58
C GLY A 7 14.55 -12.78 -7.70
N ARG A 8 14.36 -14.03 -7.24
CA ARG A 8 13.05 -14.70 -7.23
C ARG A 8 12.13 -14.05 -6.21
N VAL A 9 12.64 -13.75 -5.02
CA VAL A 9 11.89 -13.02 -3.97
C VAL A 9 11.55 -11.61 -4.45
N ALA A 10 12.51 -10.91 -5.07
CA ALA A 10 12.25 -9.59 -5.65
C ALA A 10 11.12 -9.66 -6.70
N LYS A 11 11.19 -10.62 -7.63
CA LYS A 11 10.16 -10.82 -8.66
C LYS A 11 8.80 -11.19 -8.07
N GLN A 12 8.75 -12.05 -7.05
CA GLN A 12 7.53 -12.39 -6.31
C GLN A 12 6.90 -11.16 -5.66
N LEU A 13 7.71 -10.26 -5.08
CA LEU A 13 7.22 -9.09 -4.35
C LEU A 13 6.82 -7.91 -5.24
N ILE A 14 7.57 -7.63 -6.31
CA ILE A 14 7.41 -6.39 -7.11
C ILE A 14 7.22 -6.63 -8.60
N GLY A 15 7.22 -7.88 -9.07
CA GLY A 15 6.94 -8.20 -10.46
C GLY A 15 5.55 -7.74 -10.89
N GLU A 16 5.38 -7.46 -12.18
CA GLU A 16 4.11 -6.94 -12.73
C GLU A 16 2.91 -7.86 -12.45
N ASN A 17 3.15 -9.17 -12.43
CA ASN A 17 2.15 -10.20 -12.13
C ASN A 17 2.17 -10.65 -10.66
N SER A 18 2.86 -9.93 -9.78
CA SER A 18 2.84 -10.21 -8.35
C SER A 18 1.41 -10.11 -7.81
N ALA A 19 0.96 -11.18 -7.15
CA ALA A 19 -0.27 -11.19 -6.39
C ALA A 19 -0.06 -10.71 -4.94
N VAL A 20 1.20 -10.45 -4.53
CA VAL A 20 1.54 -10.17 -3.14
C VAL A 20 0.97 -8.82 -2.71
N GLU A 21 0.04 -8.91 -1.77
CA GLU A 21 -0.62 -7.77 -1.18
C GLU A 21 0.33 -6.96 -0.31
N LYS A 22 0.18 -5.65 -0.35
CA LYS A 22 0.90 -4.72 0.50
C LYS A 22 -0.13 -3.87 1.22
N GLU A 23 -0.01 -3.85 2.54
CA GLU A 23 -0.92 -3.14 3.42
C GLU A 23 -0.28 -1.87 3.95
N TYR A 24 -1.03 -0.77 3.88
CA TYR A 24 -0.57 0.55 4.28
C TYR A 24 -1.58 1.21 5.19
N LEU A 25 -1.07 1.88 6.22
CA LEU A 25 -1.79 2.88 7.00
C LEU A 25 -1.41 4.26 6.48
N VAL A 26 -2.43 5.03 6.09
CA VAL A 26 -2.27 6.28 5.36
C VAL A 26 -3.00 7.37 6.14
N ARG A 27 -2.26 8.28 6.76
CA ARG A 27 -2.82 9.47 7.39
C ARG A 27 -3.11 10.52 6.33
N VAL A 28 -4.29 11.11 6.41
CA VAL A 28 -4.79 12.07 5.42
C VAL A 28 -5.40 13.29 6.09
N GLU A 29 -5.34 14.40 5.36
CA GLU A 29 -6.08 15.63 5.64
C GLU A 29 -7.01 15.95 4.46
N GLY A 30 -8.05 16.73 4.73
CA GLY A 30 -9.10 17.08 3.78
C GLY A 30 -10.38 16.26 3.97
N SER A 31 -11.36 16.54 3.12
CA SER A 31 -12.69 15.93 3.19
C SER A 31 -12.90 15.02 2.00
N LEU A 32 -13.32 13.79 2.28
CA LEU A 32 -13.67 12.82 1.24
C LEU A 32 -15.14 13.01 0.84
N SER A 33 -15.42 13.11 -0.46
CA SER A 33 -16.81 13.12 -0.95
C SER A 33 -17.49 11.77 -0.67
N ALA A 34 -18.83 11.74 -0.70
CA ALA A 34 -19.61 10.50 -0.51
C ALA A 34 -19.18 9.35 -1.43
N SER A 35 -18.71 9.66 -2.65
CA SER A 35 -18.21 8.69 -3.62
C SER A 35 -16.69 8.49 -3.61
N GLY A 36 -15.94 9.31 -2.86
CA GLY A 36 -14.48 9.33 -2.88
C GLY A 36 -13.85 8.01 -2.44
N LEU A 37 -14.40 7.37 -1.40
CA LEU A 37 -13.90 6.07 -0.93
C LEU A 37 -14.09 4.99 -1.99
N GLN A 38 -15.21 5.05 -2.71
CA GLN A 38 -15.51 4.10 -3.76
C GLN A 38 -14.58 4.28 -4.98
N ARG A 39 -14.27 5.53 -5.34
CA ARG A 39 -13.23 5.85 -6.34
C ARG A 39 -11.85 5.33 -5.93
N LEU A 40 -11.47 5.45 -4.65
CA LEU A 40 -10.20 4.88 -4.18
C LEU A 40 -10.14 3.36 -4.33
N ARG A 41 -11.28 2.66 -4.23
CA ARG A 41 -11.35 1.21 -4.41
C ARG A 41 -11.29 0.78 -5.87
N HIS A 42 -11.90 1.54 -6.78
CA HIS A 42 -11.94 1.20 -8.19
C HIS A 42 -12.10 2.44 -9.10
N GLY A 43 -11.64 2.32 -10.34
CA GLY A 43 -11.95 3.31 -11.39
C GLY A 43 -10.99 4.49 -11.50
N LEU A 44 -9.88 4.52 -10.75
CA LEU A 44 -8.82 5.50 -10.95
C LEU A 44 -7.83 5.04 -12.04
N THR A 45 -7.27 6.02 -12.74
CA THR A 45 -6.30 5.86 -13.82
C THR A 45 -5.09 6.75 -13.50
N LEU A 46 -3.87 6.22 -13.61
CA LEU A 46 -2.64 6.99 -13.49
C LEU A 46 -1.78 6.77 -14.73
N ASP A 47 -1.30 7.88 -15.32
CA ASP A 47 -0.44 7.86 -16.52
C ASP A 47 -1.07 7.08 -17.67
N GLY A 48 -2.37 7.28 -17.91
CA GLY A 48 -3.13 6.56 -18.94
C GLY A 48 -3.46 5.10 -18.61
N VAL A 49 -3.01 4.56 -17.47
CA VAL A 49 -3.24 3.16 -17.09
C VAL A 49 -4.24 3.05 -15.95
N LYS A 50 -5.30 2.26 -16.18
CA LYS A 50 -6.31 1.93 -15.16
C LYS A 50 -5.65 1.15 -14.01
N LEU A 51 -5.88 1.59 -12.79
CA LEU A 51 -5.37 0.91 -11.60
C LEU A 51 -6.16 -0.38 -11.35
N ARG A 52 -5.47 -1.42 -10.87
CA ARG A 52 -6.13 -2.60 -10.30
C ARG A 52 -6.98 -2.19 -9.09
N PRO A 53 -8.06 -2.93 -8.79
CA PRO A 53 -8.85 -2.70 -7.60
C PRO A 53 -8.00 -2.69 -6.33
N ALA A 54 -8.34 -1.78 -5.42
CA ALA A 54 -7.71 -1.62 -4.12
C ALA A 54 -8.76 -1.86 -3.03
N GLN A 55 -8.36 -2.49 -1.92
CA GLN A 55 -9.22 -2.50 -0.74
C GLN A 55 -8.88 -1.25 0.08
N VAL A 56 -9.86 -0.38 0.27
CA VAL A 56 -9.68 0.87 1.00
C VAL A 56 -10.79 1.03 2.02
N SER A 57 -10.42 1.27 3.28
CA SER A 57 -11.36 1.50 4.38
C SER A 57 -10.82 2.55 5.34
N TRP A 58 -11.72 3.26 6.00
CA TRP A 58 -11.36 4.08 7.16
C TRP A 58 -10.95 3.16 8.32
N GLN A 59 -9.86 3.51 8.98
CA GLN A 59 -9.45 2.92 10.26
C GLN A 59 -9.89 3.81 11.43
N ASN A 60 -9.88 5.13 11.22
CA ASN A 60 -10.36 6.16 12.13
C ASN A 60 -10.56 7.47 11.33
N THR A 61 -10.85 8.58 12.00
CA THR A 61 -11.22 9.87 11.38
C THR A 61 -10.20 10.41 10.37
N ASN A 62 -8.90 10.18 10.56
CA ASN A 62 -7.85 10.75 9.70
C ASN A 62 -6.90 9.69 9.12
N GLN A 63 -7.29 8.42 9.15
CA GLN A 63 -6.44 7.33 8.66
C GLN A 63 -7.23 6.32 7.83
N LEU A 64 -6.71 6.06 6.63
CA LEU A 64 -7.18 5.04 5.71
C LEU A 64 -6.25 3.82 5.76
N ARG A 65 -6.82 2.64 5.62
CA ARG A 65 -6.12 1.39 5.32
C ARG A 65 -6.21 1.12 3.83
N PHE A 66 -5.07 0.89 3.19
CA PHE A 66 -4.97 0.48 1.79
C PHE A 66 -4.37 -0.92 1.70
N VAL A 67 -4.99 -1.80 0.92
CA VAL A 67 -4.39 -3.06 0.47
C VAL A 67 -4.26 -3.04 -1.04
N LEU A 68 -3.03 -3.14 -1.53
CA LEU A 68 -2.69 -3.05 -2.95
C LEU A 68 -1.92 -4.28 -3.42
N ARG A 69 -2.26 -4.77 -4.61
CA ARG A 69 -1.50 -5.80 -5.36
C ARG A 69 -0.61 -5.23 -6.47
N GLN A 70 -0.42 -3.90 -6.45
CA GLN A 70 0.43 -3.19 -7.40
C GLN A 70 1.15 -2.04 -6.69
N GLY A 71 2.24 -1.55 -7.27
CA GLY A 71 3.05 -0.48 -6.70
C GLY A 71 3.55 0.50 -7.76
N ARG A 72 2.67 1.33 -8.32
CA ARG A 72 3.08 2.42 -9.23
C ARG A 72 3.74 3.58 -8.47
N LYS A 73 4.54 4.39 -9.16
CA LYS A 73 5.24 5.55 -8.59
C LYS A 73 4.27 6.46 -7.84
N ARG A 74 4.48 6.57 -6.51
CA ARG A 74 3.66 7.37 -5.58
C ARG A 74 2.15 7.09 -5.64
N GLN A 75 1.75 5.87 -6.01
CA GLN A 75 0.36 5.52 -6.31
C GLN A 75 -0.64 5.98 -5.25
N ILE A 76 -0.45 5.62 -3.97
CA ILE A 76 -1.37 5.99 -2.88
C ILE A 76 -1.54 7.50 -2.77
N ARG A 77 -0.42 8.25 -2.82
CA ARG A 77 -0.45 9.72 -2.71
C ARG A 77 -1.25 10.34 -3.85
N ARG A 78 -1.03 9.85 -5.08
CA ARG A 78 -1.74 10.31 -6.28
C ARG A 78 -3.22 9.92 -6.26
N MET A 79 -3.55 8.72 -5.77
CA MET A 79 -4.94 8.28 -5.59
C MET A 79 -5.68 9.19 -4.61
N CYS A 80 -5.07 9.51 -3.47
CA CYS A 80 -5.65 10.42 -2.47
C CYS A 80 -5.86 11.83 -3.04
N GLU A 81 -4.88 12.38 -3.75
CA GLU A 81 -4.97 13.70 -4.37
C GLU A 81 -6.17 13.80 -5.35
N MET A 82 -6.40 12.77 -6.16
CA MET A 82 -7.52 12.70 -7.11
C MET A 82 -8.92 12.67 -6.47
N VAL A 83 -8.99 12.41 -5.16
CA VAL A 83 -10.24 12.42 -4.38
C VAL A 83 -10.28 13.54 -3.34
N GLY A 84 -9.36 14.51 -3.43
CA GLY A 84 -9.33 15.70 -2.56
C GLY A 84 -8.64 15.49 -1.21
N LEU A 85 -7.85 14.42 -1.06
CA LEU A 85 -7.11 14.13 0.18
C LEU A 85 -5.62 14.41 0.03
N VAL A 86 -5.02 14.96 1.09
CA VAL A 86 -3.57 15.17 1.19
C VAL A 86 -2.98 14.12 2.13
N VAL A 87 -1.98 13.37 1.67
CA VAL A 87 -1.33 12.33 2.50
C VAL A 87 -0.24 12.94 3.37
N THR A 88 -0.47 12.99 4.68
CA THR A 88 0.50 13.47 5.69
C THR A 88 1.38 12.35 6.26
N GLY A 89 0.91 11.11 6.22
CA GLY A 89 1.68 9.95 6.70
C GLY A 89 1.40 8.71 5.87
N LEU A 90 2.43 7.91 5.60
CA LEU A 90 2.29 6.66 4.85
C LEU A 90 3.23 5.61 5.44
N LYS A 91 2.66 4.55 6.00
CA LYS A 91 3.40 3.45 6.62
C LYS A 91 2.96 2.12 6.02
N ARG A 92 3.87 1.37 5.39
CA ARG A 92 3.61 -0.02 5.00
C ARG A 92 3.73 -0.91 6.24
N VAL A 93 2.65 -1.60 6.59
CA VAL A 93 2.58 -2.43 7.80
C VAL A 93 2.63 -3.92 7.52
N ARG A 94 2.45 -4.35 6.26
CA ARG A 94 2.57 -5.75 5.85
C ARG A 94 2.97 -5.88 4.38
N SER A 95 3.76 -6.90 4.06
CA SER A 95 4.04 -7.33 2.68
C SER A 95 3.79 -8.83 2.62
N GLY A 96 2.78 -9.26 1.88
CA GLY A 96 2.43 -10.68 1.86
C GLY A 96 1.94 -11.17 3.21
N ASN A 97 2.44 -12.32 3.65
CA ASN A 97 2.16 -12.83 4.99
C ASN A 97 3.05 -12.21 6.08
N VAL A 98 4.04 -11.39 5.71
CA VAL A 98 5.02 -10.81 6.65
C VAL A 98 4.55 -9.45 7.19
N PRO A 99 4.15 -9.35 8.48
CA PRO A 99 3.86 -8.07 9.11
C PRO A 99 5.16 -7.33 9.47
N LEU A 100 5.07 -6.00 9.55
CA LEU A 100 6.13 -5.19 10.13
C LEU A 100 6.26 -5.45 11.65
N GLY A 101 5.14 -5.77 12.30
CA GLY A 101 5.09 -6.05 13.74
C GLY A 101 5.60 -4.89 14.59
N GLY A 102 6.32 -5.23 15.66
CA GLY A 102 6.95 -4.29 16.60
C GLY A 102 8.33 -3.78 16.18
N LEU A 103 8.77 -3.99 14.93
CA LEU A 103 10.10 -3.58 14.49
C LEU A 103 10.27 -2.05 14.60
N PRO A 104 11.25 -1.56 15.38
CA PRO A 104 11.47 -0.12 15.53
C PRO A 104 11.88 0.56 14.22
N VAL A 105 11.62 1.86 14.12
CA VAL A 105 12.01 2.65 12.96
C VAL A 105 13.54 2.65 12.82
N GLY A 106 14.03 2.45 11.60
CA GLY A 106 15.47 2.39 11.29
C GLY A 106 16.12 1.03 11.54
N GLN A 107 15.42 0.10 12.21
CA GLN A 107 15.91 -1.25 12.46
C GLN A 107 15.47 -2.23 11.37
N TRP A 108 16.20 -3.34 11.27
CA TRP A 108 15.90 -4.45 10.38
C TRP A 108 16.13 -5.78 11.10
N ARG A 109 15.57 -6.86 10.56
CA ARG A 109 15.80 -8.22 11.02
C ARG A 109 15.78 -9.17 9.82
N TYR A 110 16.34 -10.35 10.00
CA TYR A 110 16.12 -11.45 9.06
C TYR A 110 14.67 -11.93 9.10
N LEU A 111 14.24 -12.52 7.98
CA LEU A 111 12.97 -13.21 7.88
C LEU A 111 12.97 -14.43 8.83
N GLY A 112 11.88 -14.65 9.56
CA GLY A 112 11.74 -15.81 10.43
C GLY A 112 11.67 -17.10 9.63
N ALA A 113 12.00 -18.23 10.26
CA ALA A 113 11.93 -19.54 9.60
C ALA A 113 10.50 -19.89 9.13
N ASP A 114 9.49 -19.40 9.85
CA ASP A 114 8.07 -19.63 9.56
C ASP A 114 7.42 -18.49 8.75
N GLU A 115 8.22 -17.56 8.20
CA GLU A 115 7.71 -16.42 7.43
C GLU A 115 8.02 -16.55 5.94
N ASP A 116 6.98 -16.35 5.12
CA ASP A 116 7.05 -16.25 3.67
C ASP A 116 6.20 -15.07 3.14
N PHE A 117 6.38 -14.71 1.87
CA PHE A 117 5.75 -13.54 1.24
C PHE A 117 4.54 -13.88 0.37
#